data_AF-A0A2V9PW86-F1
#
_entry.id   AF-A0A2V9PW86-F1
#
_cell.length_a   1.000
_cell.length_b   1.000
_cell.length_c   1.000
_cell.angle_alpha   90.00
_cell.angle_beta   90.00
_cell.angle_gamma   90.00
#
_symmetry.space_group_name_H-M   'P 1'
#
loop_
_entity.id
_entity.type
_entity.pdbx_description
1 polymer ?
#
loop_
_entity_poly.entity_id
_entity_poly.type
_entity_poly.pdbx_seq_one_letter_code
_entity_poly.pdbx_strand_id
1 'polypeptide(L)'
;GNEDPDIFEYAFHSARIIPNGANRQYYSNPRVDALIDKARAEIDQKARKRDYAELQKILAEELPYINLWYFDNVVVSSKRVTNLQLNPSGNYDFLKMAELQTSP
;
A
#
# COMPACT_ATOMS: atom_id res chain seq x y z
N GLY A 1 -5.88 4.90 -3.48
CA GLY A 1 -5.33 3.55 -3.21
C GLY A 1 -3.87 3.70 -2.84
N ASN A 2 -3.23 2.62 -2.40
CA ASN A 2 -1.79 2.52 -2.12
C ASN A 2 -0.96 2.60 -3.42
N GLU A 3 -1.23 3.62 -4.24
CA GLU A 3 -0.71 3.77 -5.60
C GLU A 3 0.58 4.60 -5.62
N ASP A 4 0.87 5.30 -4.52
CA ASP A 4 2.17 5.88 -4.26
C ASP A 4 2.85 5.10 -3.11
N PRO A 5 4.12 4.69 -3.26
CA PRO A 5 4.90 3.99 -2.23
C PRO A 5 5.24 4.81 -0.97
N ASP A 6 4.52 5.91 -0.68
CA ASP A 6 4.59 6.70 0.55
C ASP A 6 4.38 5.86 1.83
N ILE A 7 3.76 4.67 1.72
CA ILE A 7 3.62 3.71 2.81
C ILE A 7 4.96 3.33 3.46
N PHE A 8 6.06 3.31 2.70
CA PHE A 8 7.36 2.94 3.26
C PHE A 8 7.88 3.95 4.28
N GLU A 9 7.64 5.25 4.05
CA GLU A 9 8.01 6.30 4.99
C GLU A 9 7.22 6.11 6.29
N TYR A 10 5.90 6.01 6.16
CA TYR A 10 5.00 5.90 7.29
C TYR A 10 5.24 4.64 8.15
N ALA A 11 5.63 3.52 7.52
CA ALA A 11 5.79 2.23 8.18
C ALA A 11 7.23 1.91 8.61
N PHE A 12 8.27 2.45 7.96
CA PHE A 12 9.66 2.00 8.18
C PHE A 12 10.67 3.10 8.44
N HIS A 13 10.35 4.37 8.15
CA HIS A 13 11.29 5.46 8.47
C HIS A 13 11.45 5.58 9.99
N SER A 14 12.67 5.76 10.49
CA SER A 14 12.96 5.81 11.93
C SER A 14 12.23 6.96 12.66
N ALA A 15 12.07 8.11 11.98
CA ALA A 15 11.28 9.24 12.48
C ALA A 15 9.76 8.95 12.62
N ARG A 16 9.28 7.82 12.07
CA ARG A 16 7.87 7.38 12.11
C ARG A 16 7.59 6.32 13.16
N ILE A 17 8.52 6.11 14.09
CA ILE A 17 8.24 5.36 15.33
C ILE A 17 7.08 6.02 16.07
N ILE A 18 6.18 5.20 16.61
CA ILE A 18 5.00 5.68 17.35
C ILE A 18 5.40 6.70 18.44
N PRO A 19 4.66 7.80 18.61
CA PRO A 19 3.35 8.12 18.02
C PRO A 19 3.38 8.82 16.65
N ASN A 20 4.55 9.02 16.04
CA ASN A 20 4.72 9.89 14.86
C ASN A 20 4.38 9.21 13.51
N GLY A 21 4.09 7.91 13.54
CA GLY A 21 3.75 7.09 12.37
C GLY A 21 3.34 5.66 12.74
N ALA A 22 3.53 4.73 11.81
CA ALA A 22 3.15 3.32 11.99
C ALA A 22 4.33 2.35 12.09
N ASN A 23 5.56 2.85 12.27
CA ASN A 23 6.70 2.02 12.64
C ASN A 23 6.55 1.54 14.09
N ARG A 24 5.75 0.48 14.27
CA ARG A 24 5.44 -0.15 15.56
C ARG A 24 6.51 -1.15 15.98
N GLN A 25 7.44 -1.44 15.07
CA GLN A 25 8.53 -2.39 15.24
C GLN A 25 9.72 -1.75 15.95
N TYR A 26 9.73 -0.41 16.06
CA TYR A 26 10.89 0.37 16.46
C TYR A 26 12.09 0.11 15.53
N TYR A 27 11.79 -0.19 14.25
CA TYR A 27 12.81 -0.44 13.24
C TYR A 27 13.57 0.86 12.94
N SER A 28 14.89 0.76 12.84
CA SER A 28 15.75 1.91 12.54
C SER A 28 16.96 1.44 11.75
N ASN A 29 17.07 1.93 10.53
CA ASN A 29 18.19 1.64 9.64
C ASN A 29 18.49 2.90 8.82
N PRO A 30 19.62 3.59 9.05
CA PRO A 30 19.95 4.83 8.34
C PRO A 30 19.99 4.71 6.81
N ARG A 31 20.28 3.50 6.30
CA ARG A 31 20.26 3.23 4.86
C ARG A 31 18.83 3.19 4.31
N VAL A 32 17.90 2.62 5.07
CA VAL A 32 16.46 2.61 4.73
C VAL A 32 15.92 4.02 4.75
N ASP A 33 16.21 4.80 5.79
CA ASP A 33 15.80 6.21 5.88
C ASP A 33 16.29 7.01 4.66
N ALA A 34 17.58 6.90 4.31
CA ALA A 34 18.16 7.58 3.16
C ALA A 34 17.54 7.15 1.81
N LEU A 35 17.21 5.86 1.64
CA LEU A 35 16.54 5.36 0.44
C LEU A 35 15.10 5.90 0.33
N ILE A 36 14.38 5.97 1.46
CA ILE A 36 13.03 6.54 1.52
C ILE A 36 13.06 8.02 1.14
N ASP A 37 13.94 8.81 1.77
CA ASP A 37 14.05 10.24 1.50
C ASP A 37 14.40 10.52 0.04
N LYS A 38 15.38 9.78 -0.50
CA LYS A 38 15.78 9.89 -1.90
C LYS A 38 14.63 9.55 -2.85
N ALA A 39 13.95 8.42 -2.63
CA ALA A 39 12.87 7.97 -3.49
C ALA A 39 11.64 8.90 -3.46
N ARG A 40 11.42 9.63 -2.35
CA ARG A 40 10.35 10.63 -2.24
C ARG A 40 10.68 11.95 -2.93
N ALA A 41 11.96 12.32 -2.99
CA ALA A 41 12.42 13.52 -3.69
C ALA A 41 12.65 13.30 -5.20
N GLU A 42 12.75 12.04 -5.64
CA GLU A 42 13.04 11.68 -7.03
C GLU A 42 11.83 11.81 -7.96
N ILE A 43 12.03 12.49 -9.10
CA ILE A 43 11.00 12.74 -10.11
C ILE A 43 11.07 11.68 -11.22
N ASP A 44 12.28 11.20 -11.55
CA ASP A 44 12.46 10.14 -12.54
C ASP A 44 11.92 8.81 -12.00
N GLN A 45 10.86 8.32 -12.64
CA GLN A 45 10.18 7.10 -12.21
C GLN A 45 11.07 5.85 -12.25
N LYS A 46 12.09 5.81 -13.14
CA LYS A 46 13.00 4.66 -13.20
C LYS A 46 14.00 4.69 -12.05
N ALA A 47 14.53 5.86 -11.69
CA ALA A 47 15.38 6.06 -10.53
C ALA A 47 14.60 5.77 -9.24
N ARG A 48 13.40 6.34 -9.10
CA ARG A 48 12.48 6.08 -7.98
C ARG A 48 12.20 4.59 -7.78
N LYS A 49 11.93 3.86 -8.87
CA LYS A 49 11.73 2.40 -8.83
C LYS A 49 12.96 1.63 -8.34
N ARG A 50 14.17 2.04 -8.72
CA ARG A 50 15.41 1.37 -8.28
C ARG A 50 15.63 1.54 -6.78
N ASP A 51 15.41 2.76 -6.27
CA ASP A 51 15.57 3.04 -4.85
C ASP A 51 14.56 2.24 -4.00
N TYR A 52 13.30 2.16 -4.43
CA TYR A 52 12.30 1.31 -3.77
C TYR A 52 12.59 -0.18 -3.87
N ALA A 53 13.17 -0.65 -4.99
CA ALA A 53 13.56 -2.06 -5.11
C ALA A 53 14.67 -2.43 -4.13
N GLU A 54 15.66 -1.56 -3.94
CA GLU A 54 16.72 -1.79 -2.95
C GLU A 54 16.17 -1.72 -1.52
N LEU A 55 15.30 -0.75 -1.23
CA LEU A 55 14.59 -0.67 0.05
C LEU A 55 13.84 -1.96 0.37
N GLN A 56 13.03 -2.46 -0.58
CA GLN A 56 12.26 -3.69 -0.39
C GLN A 56 13.17 -4.91 -0.17
N LYS A 57 14.33 -4.95 -0.83
CA LYS A 57 15.32 -6.01 -0.61
C LYS A 57 15.85 -6.02 0.83
N ILE A 58 16.24 -4.85 1.36
CA ILE A 58 16.70 -4.73 2.74
C ILE A 58 15.60 -5.19 3.71
N LEU A 59 14.37 -4.72 3.52
CA LEU A 59 13.24 -5.10 4.38
C LEU A 59 12.91 -6.60 4.29
N ALA A 60 13.10 -7.23 3.12
CA ALA A 60 12.91 -8.66 2.96
C ALA A 60 14.00 -9.50 3.65
N GLU A 61 15.22 -8.97 3.76
CA GLU A 61 16.35 -9.62 4.44
C GLU A 61 16.31 -9.41 5.95
N GLU A 62 15.97 -8.20 6.42
CA GLU A 62 15.96 -7.83 7.84
C GLU A 62 14.64 -8.16 8.56
N LEU A 63 13.58 -8.45 7.79
CA LEU A 63 12.27 -8.90 8.29
C LEU A 63 11.68 -8.05 9.45
N PRO A 64 11.68 -6.70 9.40
CA PRO A 64 10.94 -5.91 10.39
C PRO A 64 9.44 -6.23 10.37
N TYR A 65 8.93 -6.68 9.22
CA TYR A 65 7.63 -7.32 9.09
C TYR A 65 7.77 -8.68 8.41
N ILE A 66 6.97 -9.64 8.86
CA ILE A 66 6.75 -10.90 8.16
C ILE A 66 5.43 -10.74 7.39
N ASN A 67 5.52 -10.63 6.07
CA ASN A 67 4.34 -10.55 5.21
C ASN A 67 3.73 -11.95 5.07
N LEU A 68 2.53 -12.15 5.61
CA LEU A 68 1.91 -13.47 5.70
C LEU A 68 0.95 -13.78 4.54
N TRP A 69 0.18 -12.81 4.06
CA TRP A 69 -0.77 -12.99 2.97
C TRP A 69 -1.13 -11.65 2.30
N TYR A 70 -1.70 -11.74 1.10
CA TYR A 70 -2.43 -10.65 0.45
C TYR A 70 -3.92 -11.01 0.45
N PHE A 71 -4.79 -10.02 0.67
CA PHE A 71 -6.23 -10.24 0.73
C PHE A 71 -6.83 -10.29 -0.67
N ASP A 72 -7.71 -11.27 -0.91
CA ASP A 72 -8.64 -11.23 -2.03
C ASP A 72 -9.76 -10.23 -1.74
N ASN A 73 -10.05 -9.34 -2.69
CA ASN A 73 -11.20 -8.46 -2.63
C ASN A 73 -12.44 -9.23 -3.11
N VAL A 74 -13.13 -9.91 -2.20
CA VAL A 74 -14.32 -10.71 -2.49
C VAL A 74 -15.59 -9.94 -2.14
N VAL A 75 -16.52 -9.86 -3.08
CA VAL A 75 -17.85 -9.27 -2.87
C VAL A 75 -18.94 -10.29 -3.16
N VAL A 76 -19.89 -10.41 -2.23
CA VAL A 76 -21.12 -11.19 -2.39
C VAL A 76 -22.29 -10.21 -2.50
N SER A 77 -23.06 -10.31 -3.58
CA SER A 77 -24.19 -9.42 -3.85
C SER A 77 -25.44 -10.20 -4.28
N SER A 78 -26.61 -9.56 -4.14
CA SER A 78 -27.85 -10.08 -4.72
C SER A 78 -27.76 -10.04 -6.25
N LYS A 79 -28.39 -11.01 -6.94
CA LYS A 79 -28.54 -10.99 -8.40
C LYS A 79 -29.21 -9.72 -8.94
N ARG A 80 -29.92 -8.97 -8.08
CA ARG A 80 -30.53 -7.68 -8.41
C ARG A 80 -29.52 -6.54 -8.51
N VAL A 81 -28.31 -6.70 -7.97
CA VAL A 81 -27.26 -5.68 -8.02
C VAL A 81 -26.38 -5.98 -9.23
N THR A 82 -26.37 -5.05 -10.18
CA THR A 82 -25.65 -5.16 -11.45
C THR A 82 -24.60 -4.05 -11.57
N ASN A 83 -23.76 -4.13 -12.61
CA ASN A 83 -22.67 -3.17 -12.86
C ASN A 83 -21.65 -3.03 -11.70
N LEU A 84 -21.37 -4.15 -11.02
CA LEU A 84 -20.32 -4.21 -9.99
C LEU A 84 -18.95 -4.40 -10.63
N GLN A 85 -18.08 -3.40 -10.52
CA GLN A 85 -16.69 -3.47 -10.97
C GLN A 85 -15.75 -3.25 -9.78
N LEU A 86 -15.19 -4.35 -9.25
CA LEU A 86 -14.27 -4.28 -8.12
C LEU A 86 -12.94 -3.64 -8.54
N ASN A 87 -12.38 -2.81 -7.67
CA ASN A 87 -11.04 -2.25 -7.85
C ASN A 87 -10.01 -3.01 -7.00
N PRO A 88 -8.74 -3.09 -7.46
CA PRO A 88 -7.66 -3.69 -6.68
C PRO A 88 -7.38 -2.99 -5.34
N SER A 89 -7.77 -1.71 -5.21
CA SER A 89 -7.63 -0.95 -3.97
C SER A 89 -8.54 -1.46 -2.84
N GLY A 90 -9.51 -2.36 -3.12
CA GLY A 90 -10.43 -2.92 -2.13
C GLY A 90 -11.42 -1.90 -1.56
N ASN A 91 -11.55 -0.73 -2.19
CA ASN A 91 -12.44 0.32 -1.73
C ASN A 91 -13.86 0.15 -2.32
N TYR A 92 -14.81 0.93 -1.83
CA TYR A 92 -16.22 0.85 -2.24
C TYR A 92 -16.59 1.74 -3.44
N ASP A 93 -15.64 2.23 -4.23
CA ASP A 93 -15.93 3.11 -5.38
C ASP A 93 -16.85 2.44 -6.41
N PHE A 94 -16.86 1.10 -6.46
CA PHE A 94 -17.77 0.33 -7.30
C PHE A 94 -19.25 0.63 -7.02
N LEU A 95 -19.60 1.12 -5.82
CA LEU A 95 -20.97 1.50 -5.48
C LEU A 95 -21.48 2.69 -6.29
N LYS A 96 -20.59 3.54 -6.83
CA LYS A 96 -20.99 4.68 -7.69
C LYS A 96 -21.59 4.22 -9.02
N MET A 97 -21.22 3.02 -9.47
CA MET A 97 -21.66 2.44 -10.73
C MET A 97 -22.70 1.34 -10.53
N ALA A 98 -22.85 0.85 -9.30
CA ALA A 98 -23.76 -0.24 -9.00
C ALA A 98 -25.23 0.16 -9.25
N GLU A 99 -25.96 -0.71 -9.92
CA GLU A 99 -27.37 -0.51 -10.24
C GLU A 99 -28.24 -1.57 -9.57
N LEU A 100 -29.38 -1.15 -9.03
CA LEU A 100 -30.38 -2.07 -8.49
C LEU A 100 -31.48 -2.31 -9.53
N GLN A 101 -31.57 -3.53 -10.02
CA GLN A 101 -32.74 -3.99 -10.75
C GLN A 101 -33.89 -4.17 -9.77
N THR A 102 -34.87 -3.26 -9.85
CA THR A 102 -36.20 -3.53 -9.35
C THR A 102 -36.86 -4.51 -10.32
N SER A 103 -37.46 -5.59 -9.81
CA SER A 103 -38.29 -6.48 -10.65
C SER A 103 -39.30 -5.64 -11.46
N PRO A 104 -39.71 -6.09 -12.66
CA PRO A 104 -40.88 -5.51 -13.32
C PRO A 104 -42.13 -5.61 -12.43
#